data_AF-A0A7T5UNL2-F1
#
_entry.id   AF-A0A7T5UNL2-F1
#
_cell.length_a   1.000
_cell.length_b   1.000
_cell.length_c   1.000
_cell.angle_alpha   90.00
_cell.angle_beta   90.00
_cell.angle_gamma   90.00
#
_symmetry.space_group_name_H-M   'P 1'
#
loop_
_entity.id
_entity.type
_entity.pdbx_description
1 polymer ?
#
loop_
_entity_poly.entity_id
_entity_poly.type
_entity_poly.pdbx_seq_one_letter_code
_entity_poly.pdbx_strand_id
1 'polypeptide(L)'
;METGTVKWFDAREGKKFGFVTAEDGKEIFFHYNDGRPIQVNVTKRRVEFSDQPTFQTKDGVRRLRDPKPGDKIVFVRTQGYKGDKASPWSFKSIHDKAIDQIAKLPEPTVYRALETMNNVGDVAGEPKVLWEGSDLEALLAKYPVPSGRQSPGSDPLIPYYSDSDNIFEIRHWFEKKVGEIWEQCPDPRLLSGANRQFERITNRW
;
A
#
# COMPACT_ATOMS: atom_id res chain seq x y z
N MET A 1 8.35 -6.38 10.17
CA MET A 1 9.69 -6.76 9.66
C MET A 1 10.58 -6.96 10.87
N GLU A 2 11.53 -7.88 10.80
CA GLU A 2 12.57 -8.07 11.81
C GLU A 2 13.84 -7.32 11.43
N THR A 3 14.68 -7.05 12.41
CA THR A 3 15.98 -6.40 12.27
C THR A 3 17.10 -7.34 12.70
N GLY A 4 18.27 -7.16 12.10
CA GLY A 4 19.45 -7.93 12.47
C GLY A 4 20.73 -7.31 11.93
N THR A 5 21.85 -7.82 12.40
CA THR A 5 23.19 -7.37 11.99
C THR A 5 23.89 -8.48 11.21
N VAL A 6 24.38 -8.15 10.02
CA VAL A 6 25.09 -9.09 9.15
C VAL A 6 26.36 -9.55 9.87
N LYS A 7 26.43 -10.85 10.16
CA LYS A 7 27.60 -11.46 10.80
C LYS A 7 28.72 -11.61 9.78
N TRP A 8 28.39 -12.17 8.62
CA TRP A 8 29.29 -12.30 7.48
C TRP A 8 28.51 -12.46 6.18
N PHE A 9 29.16 -12.14 5.06
CA PHE A 9 28.62 -12.31 3.72
C PHE A 9 29.73 -12.71 2.75
N ASP A 10 29.49 -13.76 1.97
CA ASP A 10 30.36 -14.16 0.87
C ASP A 10 29.90 -13.43 -0.40
N ALA A 11 30.79 -12.61 -0.97
CA ALA A 11 30.51 -11.82 -2.17
C ALA A 11 31.04 -12.46 -3.45
N ARG A 12 31.67 -13.64 -3.37
CA ARG A 12 32.23 -14.33 -4.53
C ARG A 12 31.12 -14.69 -5.53
N GLU A 13 31.44 -14.57 -6.81
CA GLU A 13 30.52 -14.92 -7.88
C GLU A 13 30.06 -16.39 -7.74
N GLY A 14 28.75 -16.62 -7.92
CA GLY A 14 28.13 -17.93 -7.67
C GLY A 14 27.93 -18.31 -6.19
N LYS A 15 28.43 -17.53 -5.22
CA LYS A 15 28.31 -17.79 -3.78
C LYS A 15 27.88 -16.54 -3.00
N LYS A 16 26.80 -15.88 -3.44
CA LYS A 16 26.32 -14.62 -2.83
C LYS A 16 25.30 -14.87 -1.71
N PHE A 17 25.79 -15.20 -0.52
CA PHE A 17 24.96 -15.47 0.67
C PHE A 17 25.69 -15.14 1.97
N GLY A 18 24.96 -15.12 3.08
CA GLY A 18 25.53 -14.87 4.39
C GLY A 18 24.59 -15.24 5.53
N PHE A 19 24.98 -14.82 6.73
CA PHE A 19 24.17 -14.96 7.94
C PHE A 19 24.01 -13.62 8.63
N VAL A 20 22.81 -13.39 9.14
CA VAL A 20 22.46 -12.25 9.99
C VAL A 20 22.19 -12.76 11.40
N THR A 21 22.71 -12.06 12.40
CA THR A 21 22.31 -12.26 13.80
C THR A 21 21.08 -11.38 14.06
N ALA A 22 19.92 -12.01 14.27
CA ALA A 22 18.68 -11.34 14.61
C ALA A 22 18.72 -10.81 16.06
N GLU A 23 17.78 -9.93 16.40
CA GLU A 23 17.70 -9.34 17.74
C GLU A 23 17.46 -10.36 18.87
N ASP A 24 16.84 -11.50 18.54
CA ASP A 24 16.69 -12.64 19.45
C ASP A 24 17.98 -13.47 19.62
N GLY A 25 19.08 -13.07 18.98
CA GLY A 25 20.38 -13.73 19.00
C GLY A 25 20.53 -14.91 18.04
N LYS A 26 19.49 -15.29 17.29
CA LYS A 26 19.57 -16.41 16.33
C LYS A 26 20.32 -16.02 15.06
N GLU A 27 21.05 -16.97 14.51
CA GLU A 27 21.71 -16.83 13.20
C GLU A 27 20.76 -17.29 12.10
N ILE A 28 20.43 -16.37 11.20
CA ILE A 28 19.47 -16.58 10.13
C ILE A 28 20.20 -16.48 8.80
N PHE A 29 19.97 -17.47 7.94
CA PHE A 29 20.54 -17.50 6.60
C PHE A 29 19.87 -16.46 5.69
N PHE A 30 20.63 -15.81 4.81
CA PHE A 30 20.05 -14.98 3.75
C PHE A 30 20.85 -15.10 2.45
N HIS A 31 20.16 -14.96 1.31
CA HIS A 31 20.78 -15.01 -0.01
C HIS A 31 20.66 -13.65 -0.71
N TYR A 32 21.67 -13.27 -1.48
CA TYR A 32 21.70 -11.96 -2.15
C TYR A 32 20.50 -11.75 -3.09
N ASN A 33 20.07 -12.80 -3.78
CA ASN A 33 18.91 -12.74 -4.68
C ASN A 33 17.56 -12.52 -3.97
N ASP A 34 17.49 -12.66 -2.65
CA ASP A 34 16.29 -12.30 -1.88
C ASP A 34 16.28 -10.82 -1.47
N GLY A 35 17.36 -10.10 -1.76
CA GLY A 35 17.43 -8.66 -1.54
C GLY A 35 16.35 -7.94 -2.33
N ARG A 36 15.57 -7.11 -1.66
CA ARG A 36 14.54 -6.26 -2.26
C ARG A 36 14.72 -4.81 -1.81
N PRO A 37 14.62 -3.83 -2.71
CA PRO A 37 14.47 -2.44 -2.32
C PRO A 37 13.24 -2.26 -1.41
N ILE A 38 13.29 -1.25 -0.54
CA ILE A 38 12.11 -0.80 0.20
C ILE A 38 11.38 0.25 -0.64
N GLN A 39 10.05 0.16 -0.66
CA GLN A 39 9.17 1.15 -1.25
C GLN A 39 8.20 1.70 -0.19
N VAL A 40 7.80 2.95 -0.36
CA VAL A 40 6.77 3.58 0.45
C VAL A 40 5.41 3.35 -0.21
N ASN A 41 4.51 2.71 0.53
CA ASN A 41 3.10 2.68 0.18
C ASN A 41 2.43 3.92 0.79
N VAL A 42 2.19 4.94 -0.04
CA VAL A 42 1.63 6.23 0.38
C VAL A 42 0.21 6.05 0.90
N THR A 43 -0.63 5.29 0.19
CA THR A 43 -2.03 5.03 0.57
C THR A 43 -2.14 4.33 1.92
N LYS A 44 -1.33 3.30 2.14
CA LYS A 44 -1.32 2.53 3.40
C LYS A 44 -0.39 3.12 4.47
N ARG A 45 0.27 4.24 4.18
CA ARG A 45 1.31 4.90 5.01
C ARG A 45 2.26 3.90 5.68
N ARG A 46 2.79 2.95 4.90
CA ARG A 46 3.69 1.91 5.41
C ARG A 46 4.80 1.59 4.42
N VAL A 47 5.90 1.07 4.95
CA VAL A 47 7.02 0.56 4.14
C VAL A 47 6.78 -0.89 3.76
N GLU A 48 7.11 -1.22 2.52
CA GLU A 48 6.95 -2.57 1.97
C GLU A 48 8.22 -2.94 1.19
N PHE A 49 8.46 -4.24 1.03
CA PHE A 49 9.47 -4.69 0.07
C PHE A 49 8.91 -4.53 -1.35
N SER A 50 9.73 -4.04 -2.26
CA SER A 50 9.43 -4.03 -3.69
C SER A 50 9.34 -5.46 -4.22
N ASP A 51 8.40 -5.72 -5.14
CA ASP A 51 8.32 -6.99 -5.86
C ASP A 51 9.54 -7.18 -6.80
N GLN A 52 10.08 -6.07 -7.29
CA GLN A 52 11.23 -6.06 -8.18
C GLN A 52 12.54 -6.00 -7.38
N PRO A 53 13.58 -6.78 -7.78
CA PRO A 53 14.88 -6.78 -7.10
C PRO A 53 15.76 -5.59 -7.47
N THR A 54 15.29 -4.72 -8.37
CA THR A 54 15.99 -3.55 -8.89
C THR A 54 15.23 -2.27 -8.61
N PHE A 55 15.93 -1.14 -8.65
CA PHE A 55 15.36 0.20 -8.51
C PHE A 55 16.02 1.15 -9.50
N GLN A 56 15.30 2.21 -9.88
CA GLN A 56 15.81 3.23 -10.81
C GLN A 56 16.62 4.29 -10.06
N THR A 57 17.74 4.68 -10.65
CA THR A 57 18.59 5.80 -10.22
C THR A 57 18.87 6.71 -11.41
N LYS A 58 19.47 7.89 -11.19
CA LYS A 58 19.89 8.77 -12.30
C LYS A 58 20.84 8.07 -13.28
N ASP A 59 21.67 7.17 -12.75
CA ASP A 59 22.68 6.45 -13.50
C ASP A 59 22.15 5.12 -14.06
N GLY A 60 20.82 4.92 -14.06
CA GLY A 60 20.15 3.73 -14.56
C GLY A 60 19.66 2.77 -13.48
N VAL A 61 19.36 1.53 -13.89
CA VAL A 61 18.78 0.48 -13.04
C VAL A 61 19.86 -0.12 -12.14
N ARG A 62 19.63 -0.14 -10.82
CA ARG A 62 20.55 -0.69 -9.83
C ARG A 62 19.91 -1.78 -8.98
N ARG A 63 20.75 -2.62 -8.36
CA ARG A 63 20.39 -3.55 -7.28
C ARG A 63 20.98 -3.05 -5.96
N LEU A 64 20.56 -3.67 -4.86
CA LEU A 64 21.20 -3.45 -3.57
C LEU A 64 22.70 -3.82 -3.67
N ARG A 65 23.55 -3.04 -3.00
CA ARG A 65 24.97 -3.38 -2.86
C ARG A 65 25.14 -4.68 -2.09
N ASP A 66 26.32 -5.27 -2.21
CA ASP A 66 26.69 -6.42 -1.39
C ASP A 66 26.73 -6.03 0.10
N PRO A 67 26.14 -6.85 1.00
CA PRO A 67 26.26 -6.66 2.44
C PRO A 67 27.68 -6.88 2.95
N LYS A 68 28.00 -6.24 4.06
CA LYS A 68 29.26 -6.34 4.76
C LYS A 68 29.01 -6.72 6.23
N PRO A 69 29.97 -7.37 6.90
CA PRO A 69 29.89 -7.56 8.35
C PRO A 69 29.59 -6.24 9.08
N GLY A 70 28.65 -6.27 10.02
CA GLY A 70 28.20 -5.10 10.77
C GLY A 70 27.07 -4.29 10.10
N ASP A 71 26.73 -4.56 8.83
CA ASP A 71 25.55 -3.92 8.22
C ASP A 71 24.27 -4.31 8.96
N LYS A 72 23.40 -3.33 9.20
CA LYS A 72 22.05 -3.59 9.71
C LYS A 72 21.08 -3.81 8.55
N ILE A 73 20.31 -4.88 8.63
CA ILE A 73 19.27 -5.21 7.64
C ILE A 73 17.90 -5.34 8.31
N VAL A 74 16.86 -5.10 7.51
CA VAL A 74 15.47 -5.48 7.81
C VAL A 74 15.08 -6.67 6.95
N PHE A 75 14.28 -7.59 7.46
CA PHE A 75 13.86 -8.77 6.72
C PHE A 75 12.50 -9.30 7.18
N VAL A 76 11.93 -10.21 6.39
CA VAL A 76 10.88 -11.14 6.84
C VAL A 76 11.54 -12.47 7.13
N ARG A 77 11.30 -13.02 8.33
CA ARG A 77 11.73 -14.38 8.65
C ARG A 77 10.77 -15.36 7.98
N THR A 78 11.34 -16.25 7.19
CA THR A 78 10.63 -17.28 6.43
C THR A 78 11.28 -18.64 6.68
N GLN A 79 10.55 -19.73 6.46
CA GLN A 79 11.14 -21.06 6.56
C GLN A 79 11.85 -21.42 5.26
N GLY A 80 13.17 -21.60 5.32
CA GLY A 80 13.97 -22.14 4.22
C GLY A 80 14.18 -23.65 4.35
N TYR A 81 14.79 -24.24 3.31
CA TYR A 81 15.11 -25.68 3.27
C TYR A 81 16.00 -26.15 4.43
N LYS A 82 16.87 -25.29 4.97
CA LYS A 82 17.82 -25.60 6.05
C LYS A 82 17.54 -24.85 7.35
N GLY A 83 16.32 -24.34 7.54
CA GLY A 83 15.95 -23.52 8.70
C GLY A 83 15.54 -22.11 8.33
N ASP A 84 15.50 -21.23 9.33
CA ASP A 84 15.09 -19.83 9.17
C ASP A 84 15.89 -19.11 8.08
N LYS A 85 15.17 -18.36 7.27
CA LYS A 85 15.69 -17.57 6.15
C LYS A 85 15.17 -16.13 6.23
N ALA A 86 16.07 -15.17 6.14
CA ALA A 86 15.75 -13.75 6.04
C ALA A 86 15.47 -13.40 4.56
N SER A 87 14.19 -13.39 4.18
CA SER A 87 13.75 -13.23 2.80
C SER A 87 12.30 -12.72 2.72
N PRO A 88 12.02 -11.61 2.02
CA PRO A 88 13.00 -10.68 1.45
C PRO A 88 13.78 -9.93 2.54
N TRP A 89 14.89 -9.30 2.15
CA TRP A 89 15.69 -8.45 3.04
C TRP A 89 16.12 -7.13 2.35
N SER A 90 16.40 -6.10 3.14
CA SER A 90 16.95 -4.82 2.69
C SER A 90 17.81 -4.16 3.77
N PHE A 91 18.52 -3.09 3.45
CA PHE A 91 19.31 -2.36 4.44
C PHE A 91 18.40 -1.54 5.36
N LYS A 92 18.68 -1.58 6.67
CA LYS A 92 17.93 -0.81 7.67
C LYS A 92 17.97 0.70 7.38
N SER A 93 19.11 1.20 6.89
CA SER A 93 19.24 2.61 6.52
C SER A 93 18.31 3.04 5.38
N ILE A 94 17.95 2.14 4.47
CA ILE A 94 16.97 2.42 3.39
C ILE A 94 15.56 2.40 3.99
N HIS A 95 15.27 1.42 4.84
CA HIS A 95 14.00 1.33 5.56
C HIS A 95 13.73 2.57 6.41
N ASP A 96 14.69 3.00 7.22
CA ASP A 96 14.52 4.15 8.13
C ASP A 96 14.28 5.44 7.34
N LYS A 97 14.99 5.64 6.22
CA LYS A 97 14.71 6.77 5.32
C LYS A 97 13.30 6.72 4.72
N ALA A 98 12.78 5.53 4.42
CA ALA A 98 11.42 5.36 3.93
C ALA A 98 10.38 5.64 5.03
N ILE A 99 10.66 5.29 6.29
CA ILE A 99 9.85 5.68 7.44
C ILE A 99 9.85 7.20 7.62
N ASP A 100 11.01 7.85 7.52
CA ASP A 100 11.11 9.32 7.59
C ASP A 100 10.35 10.00 6.46
N GLN A 101 10.27 9.38 5.28
CA GLN A 101 9.44 9.88 4.17
C GLN A 101 7.95 9.79 4.52
N ILE A 102 7.50 8.66 5.08
CA ILE A 102 6.10 8.50 5.51
C ILE A 102 5.72 9.55 6.55
N ALA A 103 6.59 9.81 7.52
CA ALA A 103 6.36 10.80 8.57
C ALA A 103 6.23 12.25 8.04
N LYS A 104 6.73 12.51 6.83
CA LYS A 104 6.64 13.82 6.15
C LYS A 104 5.45 13.92 5.20
N LEU A 105 4.74 12.82 4.94
CA LEU A 105 3.55 12.85 4.11
C LEU A 105 2.47 13.71 4.78
N PRO A 106 1.71 14.52 4.02
CA PRO A 106 0.56 15.21 4.56
C PRO A 106 -0.45 14.22 5.16
N GLU A 107 -1.28 14.69 6.08
CA GLU A 107 -2.37 13.88 6.59
C GLU A 107 -3.27 13.42 5.44
N PRO A 108 -3.60 12.13 5.38
CA PRO A 108 -4.30 11.59 4.25
C PRO A 108 -5.73 12.11 4.24
N THR A 109 -6.23 12.43 3.05
CA THR A 109 -7.62 12.81 2.89
C THR A 109 -8.51 11.65 3.31
N VAL A 110 -9.39 11.91 4.28
CA VAL A 110 -10.43 10.95 4.69
C VAL A 110 -11.63 11.14 3.78
N TYR A 111 -12.20 10.03 3.32
CA TYR A 111 -13.40 9.99 2.51
C TYR A 111 -14.49 9.22 3.23
N ARG A 112 -15.75 9.47 2.89
CA ARG A 112 -16.87 8.61 3.27
C ARG A 112 -17.80 8.38 2.08
N ALA A 113 -18.34 7.16 2.01
CA ALA A 113 -19.40 6.77 1.09
C ALA A 113 -20.73 6.79 1.86
N LEU A 114 -21.72 7.46 1.30
CA LEU A 114 -23.01 7.70 1.93
C LEU A 114 -24.13 7.07 1.09
N GLU A 115 -25.22 6.71 1.77
CA GLU A 115 -26.43 6.17 1.17
C GLU A 115 -27.65 6.87 1.75
N THR A 116 -28.61 7.19 0.90
CA THR A 116 -29.98 7.49 1.32
C THR A 116 -30.95 6.62 0.54
N MET A 117 -32.02 6.19 1.21
CA MET A 117 -33.15 5.50 0.60
C MET A 117 -34.42 6.29 0.95
N ASN A 118 -35.08 6.86 -0.06
CA ASN A 118 -36.28 7.67 0.12
C ASN A 118 -37.36 7.22 -0.85
N ASN A 119 -38.65 7.42 -0.54
CA ASN A 119 -39.65 7.35 -1.61
C ASN A 119 -39.38 8.49 -2.60
N VAL A 120 -39.66 8.25 -3.88
CA VAL A 120 -39.55 9.28 -4.90
C VAL A 120 -40.51 10.42 -4.58
N GLY A 121 -39.95 11.62 -4.40
CA GLY A 121 -40.67 12.83 -4.04
C GLY A 121 -40.60 13.21 -2.55
N ASP A 122 -40.13 12.31 -1.68
CA ASP A 122 -39.92 12.61 -0.27
C ASP A 122 -38.62 13.39 -0.05
N VAL A 123 -38.58 14.15 1.05
CA VAL A 123 -37.36 14.80 1.52
C VAL A 123 -36.33 13.72 1.87
N ALA A 124 -35.08 13.90 1.44
CA ALA A 124 -34.03 12.95 1.75
C ALA A 124 -33.86 12.81 3.27
N GLY A 125 -33.94 11.57 3.76
CA GLY A 125 -33.66 11.23 5.15
C GLY A 125 -32.18 11.38 5.51
N GLU A 126 -31.86 11.15 6.78
CA GLU A 126 -30.46 11.18 7.24
C GLU A 126 -29.63 10.12 6.51
N PRO A 127 -28.46 10.51 5.95
CA PRO A 127 -27.63 9.60 5.20
C PRO A 127 -26.94 8.57 6.09
N LYS A 128 -26.94 7.33 5.62
CA LYS A 128 -26.19 6.23 6.23
C LYS A 128 -24.77 6.23 5.72
N VAL A 129 -23.79 6.20 6.63
CA VAL A 129 -22.38 6.00 6.29
C VAL A 129 -22.13 4.52 5.95
N LEU A 130 -21.86 4.23 4.69
CA LEU A 130 -21.53 2.89 4.22
C LEU A 130 -20.06 2.53 4.47
N TRP A 131 -19.18 3.53 4.39
CA TRP A 131 -17.75 3.40 4.61
C TRP A 131 -17.15 4.77 4.92
N GLU A 132 -16.11 4.79 5.75
CA GLU A 132 -15.31 5.97 6.06
C GLU A 132 -13.85 5.54 6.22
N GLY A 133 -12.92 6.29 5.63
CA GLY A 133 -11.50 6.03 5.75
C GLY A 133 -10.64 6.75 4.74
N SER A 134 -9.33 6.59 4.86
CA SER A 134 -8.35 7.15 3.93
C SER A 134 -7.75 6.13 2.96
N ASP A 135 -7.97 4.83 3.19
CA ASP A 135 -7.46 3.76 2.34
C ASP A 135 -8.43 3.49 1.17
N LEU A 136 -8.15 4.11 0.03
CA LEU A 136 -8.96 3.94 -1.18
C LEU A 136 -8.90 2.52 -1.76
N GLU A 137 -7.85 1.75 -1.46
CA GLU A 137 -7.80 0.33 -1.85
C GLU A 137 -8.76 -0.51 -1.01
N ALA A 138 -8.92 -0.18 0.28
CA ALA A 138 -9.94 -0.80 1.13
C ALA A 138 -11.36 -0.44 0.67
N LEU A 139 -11.58 0.83 0.25
CA LEU A 139 -12.85 1.24 -0.36
C LEU A 139 -13.14 0.43 -1.62
N LEU A 140 -12.17 0.31 -2.55
CA LEU A 140 -12.33 -0.46 -3.78
C LEU A 140 -12.52 -1.96 -3.55
N ALA A 141 -11.84 -2.54 -2.55
CA ALA A 141 -12.03 -3.93 -2.20
C ALA A 141 -13.45 -4.20 -1.67
N LYS A 142 -14.03 -3.24 -0.95
CA LYS A 142 -15.39 -3.34 -0.41
C LYS A 142 -16.47 -3.01 -1.46
N TYR A 143 -16.21 -2.00 -2.30
CA TYR A 143 -17.13 -1.48 -3.32
C TYR A 143 -16.40 -1.36 -4.67
N PRO A 144 -16.17 -2.49 -5.37
CA PRO A 144 -15.40 -2.50 -6.61
C PRO A 144 -16.12 -1.70 -7.69
N VAL A 145 -15.33 -0.96 -8.48
CA VAL A 145 -15.82 -0.35 -9.71
C VAL A 145 -15.84 -1.44 -10.80
N PRO A 146 -16.98 -1.70 -11.46
CA PRO A 146 -17.04 -2.67 -12.54
C PRO A 146 -16.05 -2.33 -13.66
N SER A 147 -15.41 -3.34 -14.23
CA SER A 147 -14.44 -3.15 -15.31
C SER A 147 -14.62 -4.16 -16.45
N GLY A 148 -14.18 -3.77 -17.66
CA GLY A 148 -14.25 -4.61 -18.85
C GLY A 148 -15.68 -4.82 -19.38
N ARG A 149 -16.12 -6.08 -19.49
CA ARG A 149 -17.46 -6.44 -20.01
C ARG A 149 -18.56 -6.42 -18.95
N GLN A 150 -18.24 -6.07 -17.70
CA GLN A 150 -19.23 -5.97 -16.64
C GLN A 150 -20.17 -4.81 -16.91
N SER A 151 -21.48 -5.05 -16.77
CA SER A 151 -22.47 -3.99 -16.91
C SER A 151 -22.28 -2.94 -15.82
N PRO A 152 -22.40 -1.64 -16.12
CA PRO A 152 -22.31 -0.57 -15.12
C PRO A 152 -23.21 -0.84 -13.90
N GLY A 153 -24.42 -1.36 -14.09
CA GLY A 153 -25.36 -1.71 -13.01
C GLY A 153 -24.92 -2.82 -12.05
N SER A 154 -23.70 -3.37 -12.20
CA SER A 154 -23.08 -4.23 -11.18
C SER A 154 -22.28 -3.45 -10.13
N ASP A 155 -22.14 -2.13 -10.29
CA ASP A 155 -21.52 -1.27 -9.27
C ASP A 155 -22.45 -1.16 -8.05
N PRO A 156 -22.01 -1.57 -6.85
CA PRO A 156 -22.82 -1.51 -5.64
C PRO A 156 -23.14 -0.08 -5.17
N LEU A 157 -22.48 0.94 -5.73
CA LEU A 157 -22.67 2.36 -5.41
C LEU A 157 -23.25 3.17 -6.58
N ILE A 158 -23.79 2.51 -7.62
CA ILE A 158 -24.58 3.22 -8.62
C ILE A 158 -26.01 3.42 -8.09
N PRO A 159 -26.56 4.64 -8.21
CA PRO A 159 -27.96 4.90 -7.89
C PRO A 159 -28.89 3.97 -8.67
N TYR A 160 -29.87 3.38 -7.99
CA TYR A 160 -30.86 2.49 -8.59
C TYR A 160 -32.27 2.92 -8.21
N TYR A 161 -33.19 2.79 -9.17
CA TYR A 161 -34.61 3.07 -9.04
C TYR A 161 -35.37 1.75 -9.20
N SER A 162 -36.29 1.45 -8.29
CA SER A 162 -37.22 0.32 -8.46
C SER A 162 -38.57 0.80 -8.98
N ASP A 163 -39.02 0.17 -10.06
CA ASP A 163 -40.17 0.53 -10.88
C ASP A 163 -41.35 -0.45 -10.75
N SER A 164 -41.29 -1.41 -9.81
CA SER A 164 -42.41 -2.29 -9.49
C SER A 164 -42.86 -2.11 -8.04
N ASP A 165 -43.98 -1.39 -7.88
CA ASP A 165 -44.83 -1.31 -6.68
C ASP A 165 -44.23 -0.73 -5.39
N ASN A 166 -43.03 -0.15 -5.42
CA ASN A 166 -42.39 0.50 -4.28
C ASN A 166 -41.35 1.53 -4.77
N ILE A 167 -41.82 2.76 -5.05
CA ILE A 167 -41.04 3.81 -5.71
C ILE A 167 -40.01 4.41 -4.74
N PHE A 168 -38.91 3.70 -4.49
CA PHE A 168 -37.79 4.20 -3.71
C PHE A 168 -36.61 4.57 -4.61
N GLU A 169 -35.96 5.68 -4.27
CA GLU A 169 -34.71 6.12 -4.85
C GLU A 169 -33.58 5.85 -3.85
N ILE A 170 -32.62 5.02 -4.24
CA ILE A 170 -31.37 4.86 -3.50
C ILE A 170 -30.32 5.75 -4.17
N ARG A 171 -29.79 6.71 -3.40
CA ARG A 171 -28.68 7.56 -3.82
C ARG A 171 -27.43 7.22 -3.05
N HIS A 172 -26.33 7.12 -3.78
CA HIS A 172 -24.99 7.05 -3.20
C HIS A 172 -24.19 8.28 -3.61
N TRP A 173 -23.35 8.76 -2.70
CA TRP A 173 -22.37 9.80 -3.01
C TRP A 173 -21.16 9.69 -2.09
N PHE A 174 -20.15 10.48 -2.42
CA PHE A 174 -18.92 10.55 -1.64
C PHE A 174 -18.72 11.95 -1.09
N GLU A 175 -18.14 11.98 0.09
CA GLU A 175 -17.64 13.22 0.69
C GLU A 175 -16.18 13.03 1.10
N LYS A 176 -15.43 14.12 1.05
CA LYS A 176 -14.06 14.21 1.55
C LYS A 176 -14.03 15.12 2.77
N LYS A 177 -13.15 14.82 3.72
CA LYS A 177 -12.92 15.65 4.91
C LYS A 177 -11.98 16.80 4.57
N VAL A 178 -12.40 18.03 4.86
CA VAL A 178 -11.61 19.26 4.68
C VAL A 178 -11.60 20.00 6.01
N GLY A 179 -10.50 19.89 6.76
CA GLY A 179 -10.47 20.33 8.17
C GLY A 179 -11.49 19.54 8.99
N GLU A 180 -12.45 20.25 9.58
CA GLU A 180 -13.52 19.66 10.40
C GLU A 180 -14.84 19.45 9.65
N ILE A 181 -14.93 19.84 8.38
CA ILE A 181 -16.16 19.73 7.59
C ILE A 181 -16.06 18.62 6.52
N TRP A 182 -17.22 18.15 6.09
CA TRP A 182 -17.37 17.22 4.98
C TRP A 182 -17.87 17.96 3.74
N GLU A 183 -17.20 17.74 2.62
CA GLU A 183 -17.58 18.31 1.32
C GLU A 183 -17.85 17.20 0.32
N GLN A 184 -18.97 17.30 -0.40
CA GLN A 184 -19.29 16.36 -1.48
C GLN A 184 -18.18 16.39 -2.55
N CYS A 185 -17.76 15.22 -3.01
CA CYS A 185 -16.68 15.07 -3.97
C CYS A 185 -17.02 14.05 -5.07
N PRO A 186 -16.30 14.09 -6.21
CA PRO A 186 -16.35 13.01 -7.19
C PRO A 186 -15.97 11.66 -6.57
N ASP A 187 -16.33 10.57 -7.25
CA ASP A 187 -16.02 9.21 -6.81
C ASP A 187 -14.50 9.01 -6.64
N PRO A 188 -14.00 8.85 -5.40
CA PRO A 188 -12.57 8.69 -5.15
C PRO A 188 -12.03 7.36 -5.69
N ARG A 189 -12.91 6.38 -5.97
CA ARG A 189 -12.55 5.11 -6.62
C ARG A 189 -12.10 5.30 -8.07
N LEU A 190 -12.44 6.44 -8.69
CA LEU A 190 -12.06 6.78 -10.07
C LEU A 190 -10.81 7.66 -10.17
N LEU A 191 -10.25 8.10 -9.03
CA LEU A 191 -8.95 8.76 -9.02
C LEU A 191 -7.93 7.81 -9.66
N SER A 192 -7.45 8.14 -10.86
CA SER A 192 -6.63 7.25 -11.68
C SER A 192 -5.31 6.91 -10.98
N GLY A 193 -4.68 5.80 -11.38
CA GLY A 193 -3.33 5.42 -10.91
C GLY A 193 -2.31 6.57 -11.01
N ALA A 194 -2.44 7.48 -12.00
CA ALA A 194 -1.61 8.68 -12.10
C ALA A 194 -1.86 9.68 -10.96
N ASN A 195 -3.11 9.87 -10.51
CA ASN A 195 -3.41 10.65 -9.30
C ASN A 195 -3.27 9.86 -7.99
N ARG A 196 -3.04 8.53 -8.04
CA ARG A 196 -2.69 7.69 -6.88
C ARG A 196 -1.18 7.45 -6.71
N GLN A 197 -0.34 7.75 -7.71
CA GLN A 197 1.07 7.32 -7.75
C GLN A 197 2.11 8.44 -7.91
N PHE A 198 1.76 9.72 -7.99
CA PHE A 198 2.76 10.78 -8.10
C PHE A 198 3.05 11.49 -6.77
N GLU A 199 3.55 10.71 -5.82
CA GLU A 199 4.88 10.99 -5.30
C GLU A 199 5.74 9.74 -5.51
N ARG A 200 6.11 9.49 -6.77
CA ARG A 200 7.47 9.00 -7.01
C ARG A 200 8.38 10.06 -6.41
N ILE A 201 8.71 9.90 -5.14
CA ILE A 201 9.90 10.47 -4.55
C ILE A 201 11.05 9.81 -5.31
N THR A 202 11.31 10.32 -6.52
CA THR A 202 12.62 10.33 -7.13
C THR A 202 13.44 11.31 -6.30
N ASN A 203 13.67 10.96 -5.03
CA ASN A 203 14.88 11.40 -4.38
C ASN A 203 16.00 10.70 -5.14
N ARG A 204 16.44 11.41 -6.17
CA ARG A 204 17.82 11.53 -6.62
C ARG A 204 18.75 10.94 -5.57
N TRP A 205 19.06 9.66 -5.74
CA TRP A 205 20.28 9.07 -5.25
C TRP A 205 21.41 9.48 -6.20
#